data_AF-A0A7J4LCK3-F1
#
_entry.id   AF-A0A7J4LCK3-F1
#
_cell.length_a   1.000
_cell.length_b   1.000
_cell.length_c   1.000
_cell.angle_alpha   90.00
_cell.angle_beta   90.00
_cell.angle_gamma   90.00
#
_symmetry.space_group_name_H-M   'P 1'
#
loop_
_entity.id
_entity.type
_entity.pdbx_description
1 polymer ?
#
loop_
_entity_poly.entity_id
_entity_poly.type
_entity_poly.pdbx_seq_one_letter_code
_entity_poly.pdbx_strand_id
1 'polypeptide(L)'
;MGKIQFHDYQIAYDSYDLPNLDVFKEQIEVFKEFLMNATLDAKQLEDIDFMLSIGEIFTLIAYGQLILENAKIYDIDTDIIDQIFDFMIRDFSKFALQVYSKPSSRDEQRKYCLDMIKKPVVDEERFNRVLDNYVYSLKDVYEMNK
;
A
#
# COMPACT_ATOMS: atom_id res chain seq x y z
N MET A 1 8.13 -16.56 -13.20
CA MET A 1 7.25 -16.44 -12.03
C MET A 1 5.78 -16.44 -12.47
N GLY A 2 5.27 -17.56 -13.00
CA GLY A 2 4.02 -17.58 -13.80
C GLY A 2 2.91 -18.53 -13.31
N LYS A 3 2.87 -18.88 -12.01
CA LYS A 3 1.89 -19.82 -11.45
C LYS A 3 1.28 -19.38 -10.11
N ILE A 4 1.37 -18.10 -9.78
CA ILE A 4 0.62 -17.54 -8.64
C ILE A 4 -0.65 -16.93 -9.24
N GLN A 5 -1.75 -17.67 -9.18
CA GLN A 5 -3.07 -17.06 -9.35
C GLN A 5 -3.36 -16.36 -8.04
N PHE A 6 -3.35 -15.02 -8.05
CA PHE A 6 -3.92 -14.27 -6.95
C PHE A 6 -5.40 -14.65 -6.86
N HIS A 7 -5.82 -15.11 -5.68
CA HIS A 7 -7.24 -15.13 -5.35
C HIS A 7 -7.81 -13.74 -5.58
N ASP A 8 -9.12 -13.61 -5.82
CA ASP A 8 -9.73 -12.33 -6.15
C ASP A 8 -9.56 -11.35 -4.98
N TYR A 9 -8.46 -10.59 -5.02
CA TYR A 9 -8.02 -9.72 -3.95
C TYR A 9 -9.02 -8.57 -3.77
N GLN A 10 -9.82 -8.26 -4.81
CA GLN A 10 -10.89 -7.27 -4.75
C GLN A 10 -11.88 -7.56 -3.61
N ILE A 11 -12.11 -8.84 -3.27
CA ILE A 11 -13.00 -9.22 -2.16
C ILE A 11 -12.58 -8.55 -0.84
N ALA A 12 -11.28 -8.47 -0.56
CA ALA A 12 -10.79 -7.82 0.65
C ALA A 12 -10.88 -6.29 0.54
N TYR A 13 -10.48 -5.72 -0.60
CA TYR A 13 -10.47 -4.28 -0.82
C TYR A 13 -11.86 -3.64 -0.93
N ASP A 14 -12.88 -4.42 -1.29
CA ASP A 14 -14.28 -3.99 -1.35
C ASP A 14 -15.03 -4.21 -0.02
N SER A 15 -14.36 -4.76 1.00
CA SER A 15 -14.99 -5.04 2.29
C SER A 15 -15.15 -3.81 3.20
N TYR A 16 -14.52 -2.69 2.84
CA TYR A 16 -14.60 -1.41 3.56
C TYR A 16 -14.74 -0.23 2.60
N ASP A 17 -15.38 0.83 3.08
CA ASP A 17 -15.55 2.11 2.40
C ASP A 17 -14.80 3.19 3.19
N LEU A 18 -13.52 3.38 2.89
CA LEU A 18 -12.59 4.23 3.64
C LEU A 18 -11.81 5.16 2.68
N PRO A 19 -11.66 6.46 2.99
CA PRO A 19 -11.05 7.42 2.09
C PRO A 19 -9.63 7.06 1.62
N ASN A 20 -8.75 6.57 2.52
CA ASN A 20 -7.41 6.17 2.10
C ASN A 20 -7.41 4.81 1.38
N LEU A 21 -8.34 3.92 1.73
CA LEU A 21 -8.47 2.66 1.02
C LEU A 21 -8.82 2.88 -0.46
N ASP A 22 -9.67 3.85 -0.77
CA ASP A 22 -10.01 4.22 -2.15
C ASP A 22 -8.80 4.74 -2.93
N VAL A 23 -8.00 5.63 -2.33
CA VAL A 23 -6.76 6.11 -2.96
C VAL A 23 -5.77 4.96 -3.17
N PHE A 24 -5.67 4.04 -2.22
CA PHE A 24 -4.80 2.88 -2.36
C PHE A 24 -5.28 1.93 -3.48
N LYS A 25 -6.60 1.74 -3.63
CA LYS A 25 -7.19 1.00 -4.77
C LYS A 25 -6.85 1.66 -6.10
N GLU A 26 -6.90 3.00 -6.20
CA GLU A 26 -6.44 3.70 -7.41
C GLU A 26 -4.98 3.38 -7.75
N GLN A 27 -4.08 3.39 -6.75
CA GLN A 27 -2.66 3.06 -6.97
C GLN A 27 -2.48 1.61 -7.46
N ILE A 28 -3.27 0.67 -6.92
CA ILE A 28 -3.27 -0.73 -7.36
C ILE A 28 -3.67 -0.83 -8.84
N GLU A 29 -4.74 -0.15 -9.25
CA GLU A 29 -5.19 -0.21 -10.65
C GLU A 29 -4.15 0.36 -11.61
N VAL A 30 -3.54 1.51 -11.28
CA VAL A 30 -2.42 2.06 -12.07
C VAL A 30 -1.24 1.08 -12.13
N PHE A 31 -0.93 0.39 -11.04
CA PHE A 31 0.14 -0.61 -11.02
C PHE A 31 -0.17 -1.84 -11.87
N LYS A 32 -1.43 -2.28 -11.96
CA LYS A 32 -1.80 -3.33 -12.92
C LYS A 32 -1.62 -2.86 -14.36
N GLU A 33 -2.07 -1.65 -14.68
CA GLU A 33 -1.90 -1.09 -16.01
C GLU A 33 -0.41 -0.97 -16.39
N PHE A 34 0.44 -0.57 -15.44
CA PHE A 34 1.89 -0.59 -15.59
C PHE A 34 2.41 -1.99 -15.94
N LEU A 35 2.02 -3.03 -15.20
CA LEU A 35 2.49 -4.40 -15.45
C LEU A 35 2.02 -4.93 -16.81
N MET A 36 0.81 -4.55 -17.24
CA MET A 36 0.20 -4.99 -18.50
C MET A 36 0.73 -4.24 -19.73
N ASN A 37 0.90 -2.91 -19.63
CA ASN A 37 1.15 -2.04 -20.78
C ASN A 37 2.60 -1.54 -20.85
N ALA A 38 3.33 -1.55 -19.72
CA ALA A 38 4.72 -1.14 -19.62
C ALA A 38 5.61 -2.28 -19.06
N THR A 39 5.31 -3.51 -19.48
CA THR A 39 5.94 -4.75 -18.99
C THR A 39 7.45 -4.68 -19.04
N LEU A 40 8.09 -5.20 -17.98
CA LEU A 40 9.53 -5.21 -17.84
C LEU A 40 10.20 -5.98 -18.99
N ASP A 41 11.32 -5.46 -19.48
CA ASP A 41 12.15 -6.18 -20.45
C ASP A 41 13.08 -7.22 -19.77
N ALA A 42 13.73 -8.07 -20.57
CA ALA A 42 14.60 -9.12 -20.05
C ALA A 42 15.75 -8.58 -19.17
N LYS A 43 16.27 -7.39 -19.47
CA LYS A 43 17.35 -6.79 -18.67
C LYS A 43 16.83 -6.29 -17.34
N GLN A 44 15.64 -5.68 -17.33
CA GLN A 44 14.98 -5.22 -16.11
C GLN A 44 14.60 -6.39 -15.18
N LEU A 45 14.23 -7.54 -15.75
CA LEU A 45 13.93 -8.75 -14.96
C LEU A 45 15.17 -9.37 -14.30
N GLU A 46 16.35 -9.22 -14.92
CA GLU A 46 17.64 -9.65 -14.35
C GLU A 46 18.24 -8.62 -13.39
N ASP A 47 17.75 -7.37 -13.42
CA ASP A 47 18.15 -6.30 -12.52
C ASP A 47 17.47 -6.47 -11.16
N ILE A 48 18.24 -6.99 -10.19
CA ILE A 48 17.78 -7.23 -8.81
C ILE A 48 17.26 -5.94 -8.16
N ASP A 49 17.91 -4.81 -8.40
CA ASP A 49 17.52 -3.53 -7.79
C ASP A 49 16.21 -3.00 -8.40
N PHE A 50 15.99 -3.21 -9.71
CA PHE A 50 14.70 -2.92 -10.35
C PHE A 50 13.58 -3.81 -9.81
N MET A 51 13.84 -5.12 -9.76
CA MET A 51 12.88 -6.11 -9.28
C MET A 51 12.55 -5.93 -7.79
N LEU A 52 13.50 -5.45 -6.98
CA LEU A 52 13.27 -5.15 -5.58
C LEU A 52 12.22 -4.05 -5.42
N SER A 53 12.34 -2.92 -6.13
CA SER A 53 11.36 -1.83 -6.04
C SER A 53 9.96 -2.24 -6.51
N ILE A 54 9.86 -3.09 -7.55
CA ILE A 54 8.58 -3.66 -7.98
C ILE A 54 8.03 -4.62 -6.92
N GLY A 55 8.90 -5.44 -6.32
CA GLY A 55 8.57 -6.33 -5.23
C GLY A 55 8.02 -5.58 -4.02
N GLU A 56 8.59 -4.44 -3.66
CA GLU A 56 8.13 -3.61 -2.54
C GLU A 56 6.69 -3.12 -2.76
N ILE A 57 6.38 -2.58 -3.95
CA ILE A 57 5.00 -2.20 -4.32
C ILE A 57 4.07 -3.42 -4.21
N PHE A 58 4.49 -4.54 -4.79
CA PHE A 58 3.71 -5.77 -4.77
C PHE A 58 3.44 -6.28 -3.33
N THR A 59 4.43 -6.19 -2.44
CA THR A 59 4.26 -6.58 -1.02
C THR A 59 3.26 -5.69 -0.29
N LEU A 60 3.20 -4.38 -0.58
CA LEU A 60 2.20 -3.50 0.01
C LEU A 60 0.78 -3.96 -0.36
N ILE A 61 0.55 -4.40 -1.61
CA ILE A 61 -0.76 -4.89 -2.04
C ILE A 61 -1.13 -6.19 -1.32
N ALA A 62 -0.17 -7.10 -1.16
CA ALA A 62 -0.38 -8.34 -0.41
C ALA A 62 -0.66 -8.09 1.08
N TYR A 63 0.09 -7.17 1.70
CA TYR A 63 -0.13 -6.79 3.10
C TYR A 63 -1.45 -6.04 3.30
N GLY A 64 -1.84 -5.18 2.36
CA GLY A 64 -3.12 -4.46 2.43
C GLY A 64 -4.30 -5.44 2.45
N GLN A 65 -4.25 -6.48 1.62
CA GLN A 65 -5.24 -7.56 1.66
C GLN A 65 -5.27 -8.25 3.04
N LEU A 66 -4.12 -8.67 3.55
CA LEU A 66 -4.03 -9.36 4.85
C LEU A 66 -4.50 -8.46 6.01
N ILE A 67 -4.21 -7.16 5.97
CA ILE A 67 -4.67 -6.19 6.97
C ILE A 67 -6.19 -6.16 6.99
N LEU A 68 -6.85 -6.04 5.83
CA LEU A 68 -8.31 -5.95 5.74
C LEU A 68 -8.99 -7.26 6.18
N GLU A 69 -8.45 -8.41 5.78
CA GLU A 69 -8.95 -9.72 6.19
C GLU A 69 -8.85 -9.92 7.71
N ASN A 70 -7.70 -9.58 8.30
CA ASN A 70 -7.48 -9.72 9.74
C ASN A 70 -8.24 -8.67 10.55
N ALA A 71 -8.40 -7.45 10.04
CA ALA A 71 -9.18 -6.41 10.70
C ALA A 71 -10.61 -6.87 11.01
N LYS A 72 -11.20 -7.65 10.10
CA LYS A 72 -12.52 -8.27 10.31
C LYS A 72 -12.51 -9.36 11.39
N ILE A 73 -11.43 -10.15 11.46
CA ILE A 73 -11.30 -11.25 12.43
C ILE A 73 -11.12 -10.69 13.86
N TYR A 74 -10.34 -9.62 14.00
CA TYR A 74 -10.01 -9.01 15.29
C TYR A 74 -10.91 -7.83 15.69
N ASP A 75 -11.95 -7.53 14.90
CA ASP A 75 -12.87 -6.42 15.12
C ASP A 75 -12.15 -5.07 15.32
N ILE A 76 -11.24 -4.76 14.40
CA ILE A 76 -10.42 -3.55 14.45
C ILE A 76 -11.24 -2.35 13.97
N ASP A 77 -11.13 -1.24 14.70
CA ASP A 77 -11.81 0.01 14.37
C ASP A 77 -11.37 0.56 13.00
N THR A 78 -12.35 1.00 12.23
CA THR A 78 -12.17 1.59 10.90
C THR A 78 -11.25 2.81 10.88
N ASP A 79 -11.20 3.61 11.95
CA ASP A 79 -10.28 4.75 12.05
C ASP A 79 -8.81 4.29 12.04
N ILE A 80 -8.52 3.15 12.68
CA ILE A 80 -7.19 2.55 12.68
C ILE A 80 -6.84 1.99 11.31
N ILE A 81 -7.79 1.28 10.68
CA ILE A 81 -7.60 0.72 9.34
C ILE A 81 -7.29 1.84 8.34
N ASP A 82 -8.09 2.89 8.32
CA ASP A 82 -7.92 4.02 7.40
C ASP A 82 -6.62 4.80 7.69
N GLN A 83 -6.19 4.87 8.96
CA GLN A 83 -4.89 5.45 9.34
C GLN A 83 -3.70 4.56 8.96
N ILE A 84 -3.87 3.25 8.85
CA ILE A 84 -2.85 2.35 8.27
C ILE A 84 -2.70 2.65 6.78
N PHE A 85 -3.81 2.74 6.05
CA PHE A 85 -3.75 3.02 4.61
C PHE A 85 -3.18 4.40 4.27
N ASP A 86 -3.29 5.40 5.17
CA ASP A 86 -2.61 6.69 5.04
C ASP A 86 -1.09 6.55 4.81
N PHE A 87 -0.39 5.72 5.61
CA PHE A 87 1.05 5.52 5.40
C PHE A 87 1.34 4.56 4.26
N MET A 88 0.49 3.57 4.00
CA MET A 88 0.67 2.65 2.88
C MET A 88 0.66 3.36 1.52
N ILE A 89 -0.20 4.38 1.35
CA ILE A 89 -0.22 5.24 0.14
C ILE A 89 1.12 5.95 -0.06
N ARG A 90 1.71 6.45 1.04
CA ARG A 90 3.00 7.14 1.02
C ARG A 90 4.13 6.18 0.65
N ASP A 91 4.13 4.98 1.22
CA ASP A 91 5.12 3.96 0.91
C ASP A 91 5.00 3.49 -0.54
N PHE A 92 3.78 3.28 -1.04
CA PHE A 92 3.54 2.98 -2.44
C PHE A 92 4.12 4.07 -3.35
N SER A 93 3.83 5.34 -3.05
CA SER A 93 4.35 6.49 -3.80
C SER A 93 5.88 6.57 -3.74
N LYS A 94 6.49 6.24 -2.60
CA LYS A 94 7.94 6.19 -2.42
C LYS A 94 8.58 5.14 -3.33
N PHE A 95 8.03 3.93 -3.37
CA PHE A 95 8.56 2.87 -4.22
C PHE A 95 8.32 3.15 -5.72
N ALA A 96 7.17 3.73 -6.07
CA ALA A 96 6.91 4.21 -7.43
C ALA A 96 7.95 5.26 -7.87
N LEU A 97 8.31 6.20 -7.00
CA LEU A 97 9.36 7.18 -7.27
C LEU A 97 10.75 6.54 -7.42
N GLN A 98 11.04 5.48 -6.66
CA GLN A 98 12.30 4.74 -6.83
C GLN A 98 12.36 4.11 -8.22
N VAL A 99 11.30 3.43 -8.67
CA VAL A 99 11.22 2.88 -10.04
C VAL A 99 11.37 4.01 -11.06
N TYR A 100 10.61 5.10 -10.93
CA TYR A 100 10.72 6.26 -11.82
C TYR A 100 12.16 6.77 -11.99
N SER A 101 12.94 6.75 -10.91
CA SER A 101 14.28 7.33 -10.85
C SER A 101 15.39 6.41 -11.35
N LYS A 102 15.11 5.12 -11.63
CA LYS A 102 16.14 4.18 -12.12
C LYS A 102 16.56 4.53 -13.56
N PRO A 103 17.86 4.50 -13.89
CA PRO A 103 18.33 4.78 -15.26
C PRO A 103 17.78 3.82 -16.32
N SER A 104 17.40 2.61 -15.91
CA SER A 104 16.79 1.58 -16.76
C SER A 104 15.29 1.81 -17.02
N SER A 105 14.66 2.81 -16.40
CA SER A 105 13.23 3.09 -16.54
C SER A 105 12.89 3.78 -17.86
N ARG A 106 11.99 3.15 -18.62
CA ARG A 106 11.54 3.64 -19.93
C ARG A 106 10.50 4.76 -19.80
N ASP A 107 10.33 5.56 -20.83
CA ASP A 107 9.41 6.71 -20.84
C ASP A 107 7.97 6.34 -20.49
N GLU A 108 7.49 5.21 -21.00
CA GLU A 108 6.17 4.66 -20.69
C GLU A 108 6.03 4.27 -19.21
N GLN A 109 7.04 3.61 -18.65
CA GLN A 109 7.09 3.18 -17.26
C GLN A 109 7.08 4.39 -16.32
N ARG A 110 7.85 5.43 -16.67
CA ARG A 110 7.93 6.67 -15.89
C ARG A 110 6.59 7.40 -15.79
N LYS A 111 5.75 7.35 -16.83
CA LYS A 111 4.40 7.96 -16.79
C LYS A 111 3.53 7.26 -15.75
N TYR A 112 3.44 5.93 -15.81
CA TYR A 112 2.72 5.14 -14.82
C TYR A 112 3.25 5.34 -13.40
N CYS A 113 4.58 5.41 -13.21
CA CYS A 113 5.13 5.67 -11.89
C CYS A 113 4.70 7.03 -11.33
N LEU A 114 4.56 8.07 -12.16
CA LEU A 114 4.03 9.37 -11.73
C LEU A 114 2.54 9.28 -11.38
N ASP A 115 1.76 8.52 -12.14
CA ASP A 115 0.33 8.30 -11.88
C ASP A 115 0.08 7.51 -10.59
N MET A 116 1.03 6.65 -10.17
CA MET A 116 1.02 5.95 -8.88
C MET A 116 1.32 6.87 -7.69
N ILE A 117 1.93 8.04 -7.89
CA ILE A 117 2.25 8.94 -6.78
C ILE A 117 0.98 9.68 -6.37
N LYS A 118 0.46 9.33 -5.19
CA LYS A 118 -0.77 9.87 -4.62
C LYS A 118 -0.51 10.43 -3.22
N LYS A 119 -1.40 11.33 -2.80
CA LYS A 119 -1.42 11.83 -1.43
C LYS A 119 -2.56 11.15 -0.67
N PRO A 120 -2.33 10.73 0.58
CA PRO A 120 -3.42 10.26 1.42
C PRO A 120 -4.42 11.38 1.72
N VAL A 121 -5.64 10.99 2.05
CA VAL A 121 -6.71 11.88 2.46
C VAL A 121 -6.42 12.38 3.88
N VAL A 122 -6.24 13.70 3.98
CA VAL A 122 -6.01 14.39 5.24
C VAL A 122 -7.29 14.42 6.05
N ASP A 123 -7.25 13.87 7.25
CA ASP A 123 -8.33 13.94 8.24
C ASP A 123 -7.69 14.09 9.64
N GLU A 124 -7.65 15.32 10.13
CA GLU A 124 -7.09 15.64 11.45
C GLU A 124 -7.96 15.10 12.58
N GLU A 125 -9.28 15.01 12.40
CA GLU A 125 -10.18 14.50 13.42
C GLU A 125 -9.99 12.98 13.60
N ARG A 126 -9.90 12.22 12.50
CA ARG A 126 -9.54 10.79 12.53
C ARG A 126 -8.20 10.59 13.23
N PHE A 127 -7.19 11.38 12.86
CA PHE A 127 -5.87 11.29 13.49
C PHE A 127 -5.95 11.49 15.01
N ASN A 128 -6.68 12.51 15.46
CA ASN A 128 -6.87 12.78 16.89
C ASN A 128 -7.66 11.65 17.59
N ARG A 129 -8.71 11.11 16.97
CA ARG A 129 -9.44 9.94 17.52
C ARG A 129 -8.53 8.74 17.71
N VAL A 130 -7.68 8.44 16.72
CA VAL A 130 -6.69 7.36 16.83
C VAL A 130 -5.71 7.63 17.98
N LEU A 131 -5.18 8.85 18.04
CA LEU A 131 -4.20 9.26 19.04
C LEU A 131 -4.79 9.17 20.46
N ASP A 132 -5.96 9.74 20.69
CA ASP A 132 -6.58 9.81 22.02
C ASP A 132 -7.07 8.43 22.49
N ASN A 133 -7.75 7.69 21.61
CA ASN A 133 -8.43 6.45 22.00
C ASN A 133 -7.52 5.22 22.03
N TYR A 134 -6.45 5.19 21.24
CA TYR A 134 -5.61 3.99 21.09
C TYR A 134 -4.15 4.19 21.52
N VAL A 135 -3.62 5.41 21.46
CA VAL A 135 -2.23 5.67 21.85
C VAL A 135 -2.17 6.21 23.27
N TYR A 136 -2.85 7.31 23.55
CA TYR A 136 -2.82 7.92 24.87
C TYR A 136 -3.57 7.11 25.93
N SER A 137 -4.57 6.31 25.54
CA SER A 137 -5.21 5.36 26.45
C SER A 137 -4.27 4.29 27.00
N LEU A 138 -3.17 3.99 26.31
CA LEU A 138 -2.15 3.02 26.75
C LEU A 138 -1.06 3.64 27.62
N LYS A 139 -1.11 4.96 27.83
CA LYS A 139 -0.14 5.66 28.68
C LYS A 139 -0.22 5.14 30.10
N ASP A 140 0.93 4.80 30.68
CA ASP A 140 1.07 4.31 32.06
C ASP A 140 0.32 2.99 32.35
N VAL A 141 -0.18 2.28 31.32
CA VAL A 141 -0.87 0.99 31.47
C VAL A 141 0.12 -0.17 31.67
N TYR A 142 1.33 -0.07 31.14
CA TYR A 142 2.36 -1.10 31.32
C TYR A 142 2.99 -1.00 32.71
N GLU A 143 2.70 -1.97 33.57
CA GLU A 143 3.45 -2.22 34.80
C GLU A 143 4.33 -3.47 34.63
N MET A 144 5.64 -3.30 34.80
CA MET A 144 6.56 -4.44 34.78
C MET A 144 6.36 -5.28 36.05
N ASN A 145 5.94 -6.54 35.89
CA ASN A 145 5.85 -7.48 37.00
C ASN A 145 7.20 -7.58 37.72
N LYS A 146 7.20 -7.40 39.05
CA LYS A 146 8.38 -7.57 39.90
C LYS A 146 8.71 -9.04 40.11
#